data_AF-Q47LH9-F1
#
_entry.id   AF-Q47LH9-F1
#
_cell.length_a   1.000
_cell.length_b   1.000
_cell.length_c   1.000
_cell.angle_alpha   90.00
_cell.angle_beta   90.00
_cell.angle_gamma   90.00
#
_symmetry.space_group_name_H-M   'P 1'
#
loop_
_entity.id
_entity.type
_entity.pdbx_description
1 polymer ?
#
loop_
_entity_poly.entity_id
_entity_poly.type
_entity_poly.pdbx_seq_one_letter_code
_entity_poly.pdbx_strand_id
1 'polypeptide(L)'
;MAQTDTGAKSGERKRRTGPVTFTKQVVAELRKVRWPTQRELFTYTVVVIVFVLIMIGYVSLVNFGFGEGVTWLYGLVGQAA
;
A
#
# COMPACT_ATOMS: atom_id res chain seq x y z
N MET A 1 -14.81 -51.86 51.01
CA MET A 1 -13.85 -50.74 51.05
C MET A 1 -13.52 -50.35 49.62
N ALA A 2 -13.87 -49.12 49.24
CA ALA A 2 -13.75 -48.60 47.89
C ALA A 2 -12.27 -48.37 47.51
N GLN A 3 -11.86 -48.93 46.39
CA GLN A 3 -10.63 -48.62 45.65
C GLN A 3 -11.11 -48.07 44.30
N THR A 4 -11.07 -46.76 44.02
CA THR A 4 -9.95 -45.83 43.75
C THR A 4 -9.98 -45.45 42.27
N ASP A 5 -10.30 -44.18 42.06
CA ASP A 5 -9.71 -43.27 41.07
C ASP A 5 -9.84 -43.62 39.58
N THR A 6 -10.99 -43.23 39.03
CA THR A 6 -11.07 -42.67 37.68
C THR A 6 -10.24 -41.38 37.64
N GLY A 7 -8.95 -41.48 37.35
CA GLY A 7 -8.04 -40.35 37.49
C GLY A 7 -6.91 -40.35 36.48
N ALA A 8 -7.20 -39.73 35.33
CA ALA A 8 -6.25 -39.03 34.46
C ALA A 8 -5.09 -39.82 33.84
N LYS A 9 -5.06 -39.87 32.50
CA LYS A 9 -3.97 -39.26 31.68
C LYS A 9 -4.52 -38.92 30.30
N SER A 10 -5.26 -37.81 30.21
CA SER A 10 -5.56 -37.19 28.93
C SER A 10 -4.31 -36.47 28.42
N GLY A 11 -3.74 -37.02 27.35
CA GLY A 11 -3.19 -36.21 26.28
C GLY A 11 -1.86 -35.52 26.55
N GLU A 12 -0.77 -36.28 26.49
CA GLU A 12 0.54 -35.76 26.12
C GLU A 12 0.53 -35.36 24.63
N ARG A 13 -0.22 -34.30 24.28
CA ARG A 13 -0.15 -33.68 22.95
C ARG A 13 1.12 -32.85 22.86
N LYS A 14 2.18 -33.53 22.44
CA LYS A 14 3.34 -33.03 21.70
C LYS A 14 3.20 -31.55 21.32
N ARG A 15 3.87 -30.68 22.10
CA ARG A 15 4.12 -29.27 21.76
C ARG A 15 4.95 -29.22 20.46
N ARG A 16 4.29 -29.36 19.31
CA ARG A 16 4.86 -28.91 18.03
C ARG A 16 4.74 -27.39 18.03
N THR A 17 5.87 -26.69 18.00
CA THR A 17 5.92 -25.28 17.61
C THR A 17 5.38 -25.18 16.19
N GLY A 18 4.06 -25.07 16.07
CA GLY A 18 3.35 -25.11 14.80
C GLY A 18 3.31 -23.73 14.14
N PRO A 19 2.84 -23.64 12.88
CA PRO A 19 2.56 -22.39 12.16
C PRO A 19 1.71 -21.40 12.97
N VAL A 20 0.91 -21.93 13.91
CA VAL A 20 0.07 -21.19 14.86
C VAL A 20 0.88 -20.28 15.81
N THR A 21 2.11 -20.65 16.16
CA THR A 21 3.00 -19.84 17.02
C THR A 21 3.65 -18.69 16.25
N PHE A 22 4.00 -18.92 14.98
CA PHE A 22 4.57 -17.90 14.09
C PHE A 22 3.55 -16.80 13.74
N THR A 23 2.30 -17.17 13.45
CA THR A 23 1.23 -16.18 13.21
C THR A 23 0.99 -15.29 14.43
N LYS A 24 1.07 -15.86 15.64
CA LYS A 24 0.99 -15.08 16.89
C LYS A 24 2.16 -14.10 17.04
N GLN A 25 3.37 -14.48 16.64
CA GLN A 25 4.52 -13.58 16.62
C GLN A 25 4.37 -12.47 15.58
N VAL A 26 3.93 -12.78 14.35
CA VAL A 26 3.70 -11.79 13.29
C VAL A 26 2.64 -10.77 13.72
N VAL A 27 1.52 -11.20 14.31
CA VAL A 27 0.49 -10.29 14.83
C VAL A 27 1.03 -9.43 15.98
N ALA A 28 1.86 -9.99 16.86
CA ALA A 28 2.51 -9.23 17.93
C ALA A 28 3.47 -8.16 17.41
N GLU A 29 4.17 -8.43 16.30
CA GLU A 29 5.08 -7.48 15.66
C GLU A 29 4.33 -6.44 14.81
N LEU A 30 3.30 -6.85 14.07
CA LEU A 30 2.42 -5.96 13.31
C LEU A 30 1.70 -4.95 14.22
N ARG A 31 1.43 -5.30 15.48
CA ARG A 31 0.84 -4.38 16.46
C ARG A 31 1.84 -3.32 16.95
N LYS A 32 3.15 -3.53 16.76
CA LYS A 32 4.20 -2.51 17.00
C LYS A 32 4.37 -1.54 15.84
N VAL A 33 3.86 -1.89 14.66
CA VAL A 33 3.75 -0.93 13.58
C VAL A 33 2.79 0.15 14.06
N ARG A 34 3.32 1.34 14.32
CA ARG A 34 2.50 2.50 14.64
C ARG A 34 1.53 2.70 13.50
N TRP A 35 0.27 2.35 13.73
CA TRP A 35 -0.78 2.66 12.78
C TRP A 35 -0.97 4.17 12.78
N PRO A 36 -0.77 4.81 11.63
CA PRO A 36 -0.79 6.27 11.54
C PRO A 36 -2.18 6.79 11.90
N THR A 37 -2.22 7.99 12.48
CA THR A 37 -3.50 8.62 12.86
C THR A 37 -4.23 9.11 11.61
N GLN A 38 -5.57 9.09 11.60
CA GLN A 38 -6.38 9.52 10.45
C GLN A 38 -5.99 10.91 9.89
N ARG A 39 -5.52 11.81 10.76
CA ARG A 39 -5.02 13.15 10.38
C ARG A 39 -3.74 13.09 9.56
N GLU A 40 -2.84 12.16 9.90
CA GLU A 40 -1.57 11.97 9.22
C GLU A 40 -1.80 11.40 7.81
N LEU A 41 -2.67 10.39 7.69
CA LEU A 41 -3.07 9.84 6.39
C LEU A 41 -3.64 10.93 5.48
N PHE A 42 -4.58 11.73 6.00
CA PHE A 42 -5.20 12.80 5.22
C PHE A 42 -4.18 13.83 4.74
N THR A 43 -3.25 14.24 5.61
CA THR A 43 -2.18 15.18 5.25
C THR A 43 -1.33 14.62 4.11
N TYR A 44 -0.94 13.34 4.18
CA TYR A 44 -0.17 12.70 3.10
C TYR A 44 -0.97 12.60 1.79
N THR A 45 -2.26 12.26 1.86
CA THR A 45 -3.12 12.23 0.67
C THR A 45 -3.26 13.61 0.04
N VAL A 46 -3.46 14.66 0.84
CA VAL A 46 -3.59 16.04 0.34
C VAL A 46 -2.32 16.50 -0.36
N VAL A 47 -1.15 16.25 0.23
CA VAL A 47 0.15 16.60 -0.39
C VAL A 47 0.29 15.93 -1.76
N VAL A 48 -0.04 14.64 -1.86
CA VAL A 48 0.02 13.90 -3.14
C VAL A 48 -0.97 14.48 -4.16
N ILE A 49 -2.19 14.81 -3.76
CA ILE A 49 -3.18 15.41 -4.66
C ILE A 49 -2.68 16.75 -5.21
N VAL A 50 -2.16 17.63 -4.34
CA VAL A 50 -1.62 18.92 -4.77
C VAL A 50 -0.45 18.73 -5.74
N PHE A 51 0.45 17.80 -5.45
CA PHE A 51 1.57 17.48 -6.33
C PHE A 51 1.10 16.99 -7.72
N VAL A 52 0.11 16.08 -7.75
CA VAL A 52 -0.46 15.57 -9.00
C VAL A 52 -1.13 16.69 -9.80
N LEU A 53 -1.87 17.61 -9.15
CA LEU A 53 -2.50 18.74 -9.83
C LEU A 53 -1.47 19.67 -10.48
N ILE A 54 -0.36 19.94 -9.81
CA ILE A 54 0.75 20.72 -10.38
C ILE A 54 1.33 20.02 -11.60
N MET A 55 1.56 18.69 -11.52
CA MET A 55 2.11 17.92 -12.63
C MET A 55 1.16 17.88 -13.83
N ILE A 56 -0.15 17.73 -13.59
CA ILE A 56 -1.18 17.82 -14.63
C ILE A 56 -1.13 19.20 -15.29
N GLY A 57 -1.10 20.28 -14.50
CA GLY A 57 -1.00 21.64 -15.03
C GLY A 57 0.23 21.84 -15.90
N TYR A 58 1.40 21.38 -15.44
CA TYR A 58 2.65 21.43 -16.20
C TYR A 58 2.56 20.63 -17.52
N VAL A 59 2.12 19.37 -17.45
CA VAL A 59 2.00 18.51 -18.64
C VAL A 59 0.97 19.09 -19.62
N SER A 60 -0.15 19.61 -19.14
CA SER A 60 -1.16 20.27 -19.97
C SER A 60 -0.61 21.51 -20.66
N LEU A 61 0.18 22.34 -19.97
CA LEU A 61 0.83 23.51 -20.55
C LEU A 61 1.80 23.11 -21.67
N VAL A 62 2.64 22.11 -21.40
CA VAL A 62 3.59 21.60 -22.40
C VAL A 62 2.86 20.97 -23.59
N ASN A 63 1.80 20.20 -23.36
CA ASN A 63 0.98 19.62 -24.43
C ASN A 63 0.32 20.69 -25.28
N PHE A 64 -0.17 21.77 -24.67
CA PHE A 64 -0.76 22.89 -25.41
C PHE A 64 0.29 23.55 -26.32
N GLY A 65 1.49 23.81 -25.80
CA GLY A 65 2.59 24.35 -26.60
C GLY A 65 3.06 23.41 -27.72
N PHE A 66 3.04 22.09 -27.47
CA PHE A 66 3.37 21.09 -28.49
C PHE A 66 2.32 21.01 -29.60
N GLY A 67 1.03 21.13 -29.27
CA GLY A 67 -0.04 21.11 -30.27
C GLY A 67 0.13 22.21 -31.31
N GLU A 68 0.36 23.44 -30.84
CA GLU A 68 0.51 24.61 -31.71
C GLU A 68 1.85 24.60 -32.46
N GLY A 69 2.93 24.15 -31.81
CA GLY A 69 4.24 23.97 -32.43
C GLY A 69 4.26 22.93 -33.55
N VAL A 70 3.52 21.84 -33.39
CA VAL A 70 3.39 20.80 -34.43
C VAL A 70 2.57 21.31 -35.61
N THR A 71 1.49 22.06 -35.38
CA THR A 71 0.71 22.67 -36.48
C THR A 71 1.56 23.66 -37.28
N TRP A 72 2.38 24.48 -36.62
CA TRP A 72 3.30 25.39 -37.31
C TRP A 72 4.35 24.62 -38.14
N LEU A 73 4.92 23.54 -37.57
CA LEU A 73 5.89 22.69 -38.28
C LEU A 73 5.27 22.01 -39.51
N TYR A 74 4.06 21.47 -39.41
CA TYR A 74 3.35 20.90 -40.57
C TYR A 74 3.00 21.95 -41.62
N GLY A 75 2.66 23.18 -41.22
CA GLY A 75 2.45 24.28 -42.16
C GLY A 75 3.72 24.66 -42.93
N LEU A 76 4.88 24.64 -42.26
CA LEU A 76 6.17 24.91 -42.87
C LEU A 76 6.62 23.76 -43.81
N VAL A 77 6.44 22.51 -43.39
CA VAL A 77 6.83 21.31 -44.16
C VAL A 77 5.87 21.04 -45.33
N GLY A 78 4.56 21.26 -45.15
CA GLY A 78 3.54 21.03 -46.17
C GLY A 78 3.48 22.10 -47.26
N GLN A 79 4.10 23.27 -47.06
CA GLN A 79 4.29 24.27 -48.12
C GLN A 79 5.46 23.93 -49.06
N ALA A 80 6.37 23.05 -48.62
CA ALA A 80 7.58 22.67 -49.35
C ALA A 80 7.49 21.32 -50.10
N ALA A 81 6.31 20.68 -50.11
CA ALA A 81 5.99 19.45 -50.85
C ALA A 81 4.89 19.72 -51.89
#